data_AF-A0A7C6R105-F1
#
_entry.id   AF-A0A7C6R105-F1
#
_cell.length_a   1.000
_cell.length_b   1.000
_cell.length_c   1.000
_cell.angle_alpha   90.00
_cell.angle_beta   90.00
_cell.angle_gamma   90.00
#
_symmetry.space_group_name_H-M   'P 1'
#
loop_
_entity.id
_entity.type
_entity.pdbx_description
1 polymer ?
#
loop_
_entity_poly.entity_id
_entity_poly.type
_entity_poly.pdbx_seq_one_letter_code
_entity_poly.pdbx_strand_id
1 'polypeptide(L)'
;MLKRDEVLKWLDAYDIKKYPTSVYDELVVEQRPYPGRIKILGAWKTGCLRADGQGREYVDKNGTAYSFTGRWNPNSSVGYLTWIEISENEKEIKEKIPKDFSEEKPEIVAELESRVGFSFKQVHGSQSVGSSGQ
;
A
#
# COMPACT_ATOMS: atom_id res chain seq x y z
N MET A 1 12.13 -24.29 21.42
CA MET A 1 10.76 -24.46 20.89
C MET A 1 9.93 -23.36 21.53
N LEU A 2 9.33 -22.46 20.74
CA LEU A 2 8.51 -21.37 21.29
C LEU A 2 7.25 -21.96 21.95
N LYS A 3 6.86 -21.42 23.11
CA LYS A 3 5.61 -21.86 23.78
C LYS A 3 4.40 -21.38 22.99
N ARG A 4 3.28 -22.12 23.04
CA ARG A 4 2.04 -21.77 22.30
C ARG A 4 1.61 -20.33 22.52
N ASP A 5 1.68 -19.83 23.75
CA ASP A 5 1.31 -18.45 24.08
C ASP A 5 2.28 -17.40 23.50
N GLU A 6 3.55 -17.75 23.34
CA GLU A 6 4.54 -16.89 22.67
C GLU A 6 4.29 -16.84 21.16
N VAL A 7 3.87 -17.96 20.57
CA VAL A 7 3.47 -18.03 19.16
C VAL A 7 2.21 -17.20 18.91
N LEU A 8 1.21 -17.26 19.80
CA LEU A 8 -0.01 -16.46 19.67
C LEU A 8 0.25 -14.97 19.84
N LYS A 9 1.04 -14.57 20.84
CA LYS A 9 1.48 -13.17 21.01
C LYS A 9 2.28 -12.68 19.81
N TRP A 10 3.12 -13.53 19.25
CA TRP A 10 3.87 -13.20 18.04
C TRP A 10 2.94 -13.04 16.84
N LEU A 11 1.94 -13.91 16.68
CA LEU A 11 0.96 -13.86 15.60
C LEU A 11 0.11 -12.59 15.66
N ASP A 12 -0.45 -12.26 16.84
CA ASP A 12 -1.26 -11.05 17.05
C ASP A 12 -0.41 -9.79 16.79
N ALA A 13 0.84 -9.79 17.24
CA ALA A 13 1.75 -8.69 16.97
C ALA A 13 2.22 -8.65 15.50
N TYR A 14 2.22 -9.77 14.78
CA TYR A 14 2.73 -9.86 13.41
C TYR A 14 1.86 -9.07 12.45
N ASP A 15 0.54 -9.23 12.50
CA ASP A 15 -0.39 -8.51 11.61
C ASP A 15 -0.40 -7.00 11.90
N ILE A 16 -0.36 -6.62 13.18
CA ILE A 16 -0.28 -5.21 13.61
C ILE A 16 1.07 -4.58 13.19
N LYS A 17 2.18 -5.33 13.32
CA LYS A 17 3.50 -4.88 12.84
C LYS A 17 3.59 -4.83 11.31
N LYS A 18 2.82 -5.66 10.62
CA LYS A 18 2.80 -5.73 9.15
C LYS A 18 2.02 -4.58 8.54
N TYR A 19 0.90 -4.19 9.16
CA TYR A 19 0.05 -3.08 8.73
C TYR A 19 -0.31 -2.19 9.91
N PRO A 20 0.51 -1.18 10.23
CA PRO A 20 0.19 -0.27 11.32
C PRO A 20 -1.09 0.51 11.00
N THR A 21 -2.14 0.28 11.77
CA THR A 21 -3.48 0.81 11.53
C THR A 21 -3.53 2.33 11.61
N SER A 22 -2.76 2.93 12.53
CA SER A 22 -2.72 4.38 12.73
C SER A 22 -2.30 5.15 11.48
N VAL A 23 -1.45 4.57 10.63
CA VAL A 23 -1.04 5.20 9.36
C VAL A 23 -2.23 5.32 8.41
N TYR A 24 -3.05 4.28 8.29
CA TYR A 24 -4.23 4.29 7.44
C TYR A 24 -5.31 5.21 8.00
N ASP A 25 -5.58 5.11 9.30
CA ASP A 25 -6.56 5.97 9.97
C ASP A 25 -6.20 7.45 9.79
N GLU A 26 -4.95 7.84 10.04
CA GLU A 26 -4.55 9.24 9.92
C GLU A 26 -4.53 9.74 8.47
N LEU A 27 -3.92 8.98 7.54
CA LEU A 27 -3.68 9.47 6.18
C LEU A 27 -4.89 9.30 5.25
N VAL A 28 -5.76 8.32 5.51
CA VAL A 28 -6.91 8.02 4.65
C VAL A 28 -8.23 8.44 5.32
N VAL A 29 -8.49 8.02 6.56
CA VAL A 29 -9.77 8.28 7.22
C VAL A 29 -9.85 9.73 7.71
N GLU A 30 -8.84 10.18 8.46
CA GLU A 30 -8.75 11.55 8.98
C GLU A 30 -8.24 12.54 7.93
N GLN A 31 -7.76 12.04 6.78
CA GLN A 31 -7.20 12.81 5.68
C GLN A 31 -6.12 13.82 6.12
N ARG A 32 -5.33 13.46 7.14
CA ARG A 32 -4.26 14.31 7.69
C ARG A 32 -3.35 14.78 6.55
N PRO A 33 -3.18 16.10 6.36
CA PRO A 33 -2.24 16.62 5.38
C PRO A 33 -0.80 16.21 5.75
N TYR A 34 -0.12 15.53 4.83
CA TYR A 34 1.28 15.14 5.00
C TYR A 34 2.01 15.12 3.65
N PRO A 35 3.14 15.83 3.49
CA PRO A 35 3.94 15.77 2.27
C PRO A 35 4.39 14.34 1.96
N GLY A 36 4.12 13.86 0.75
CA GLY A 36 4.48 12.48 0.38
C GLY A 36 3.60 11.40 1.02
N ARG A 37 2.39 11.74 1.50
CA ARG A 37 1.44 10.77 2.06
C ARG A 37 1.18 9.58 1.16
N ILE A 38 1.11 9.77 -0.16
CA ILE A 38 0.89 8.68 -1.12
C ILE A 38 2.06 7.69 -1.11
N LYS A 39 3.29 8.18 -1.03
CA LYS A 39 4.48 7.34 -0.87
C LYS A 39 4.45 6.54 0.44
N ILE A 40 4.05 7.18 1.55
CA ILE A 40 3.86 6.50 2.84
C ILE A 40 2.79 5.42 2.74
N LEU A 41 1.65 5.71 2.11
CA LEU A 41 0.57 4.76 1.89
C LEU A 41 0.99 3.59 0.98
N GLY A 42 1.80 3.85 -0.05
CA GLY A 42 2.37 2.79 -0.89
C GLY A 42 3.27 1.85 -0.12
N ALA A 43 4.18 2.39 0.70
CA ALA A 43 5.03 1.60 1.57
C ALA A 43 4.23 0.83 2.63
N TRP A 44 3.20 1.45 3.21
CA TRP A 44 2.27 0.80 4.15
C TRP A 44 1.54 -0.37 3.49
N LYS A 45 0.92 -0.14 2.32
CA LYS A 45 0.12 -1.14 1.60
C LYS A 45 0.95 -2.35 1.17
N THR A 46 2.25 -2.14 0.90
CA THR A 46 3.20 -3.19 0.50
C THR A 46 3.91 -3.85 1.69
N GLY A 47 3.57 -3.50 2.94
CA GLY A 47 4.23 -4.05 4.13
C GLY A 47 5.72 -3.66 4.25
N CYS A 48 6.06 -2.50 3.66
CA CYS A 48 7.40 -1.95 3.58
C CYS A 48 7.59 -0.71 4.47
N LEU A 49 6.61 -0.40 5.33
CA LEU A 49 6.67 0.64 6.37
C LEU A 49 6.59 -0.02 7.75
N ARG A 50 7.48 0.33 8.68
CA ARG A 50 7.51 -0.23 10.05
C ARG A 50 7.82 0.78 11.12
N ALA A 51 7.28 0.55 12.32
CA ALA A 51 7.49 1.39 13.50
C ALA A 51 8.83 1.16 14.24
N ASP A 52 9.58 0.09 13.89
CA ASP A 52 10.76 -0.38 14.62
C ASP A 52 12.10 -0.10 13.92
N GLY A 53 12.08 0.62 12.79
CA GLY A 53 13.31 0.99 12.10
C GLY A 53 13.94 2.30 12.60
N GLN A 54 15.12 2.61 12.07
CA GLN A 54 15.91 3.77 12.51
C GLN A 54 15.50 5.10 11.87
N GLY A 55 14.57 5.08 10.92
CA GLY A 55 14.10 6.27 10.20
C GLY A 55 12.91 6.97 10.85
N ARG A 56 12.54 8.14 10.32
CA ARG A 56 11.39 8.95 10.76
C ARG A 56 10.62 9.52 9.56
N GLU A 57 10.51 8.73 8.50
CA GLU A 57 9.84 9.10 7.26
C GLU A 57 8.36 9.44 7.46
N TYR A 58 7.74 8.89 8.50
CA TYR A 58 6.43 9.31 8.99
C TYR A 58 6.39 9.27 10.52
N VAL A 59 5.69 10.22 11.14
CA VAL A 59 5.42 10.22 12.58
C VAL A 59 3.93 10.42 12.80
N ASP A 60 3.31 9.43 13.42
CA ASP A 60 1.88 9.48 13.73
C ASP A 60 1.59 10.50 14.86
N LYS A 61 0.32 10.80 15.09
CA LYS A 61 -0.08 11.81 16.10
C LYS A 61 0.29 11.40 17.54
N ASN A 62 0.52 10.11 17.76
CA ASN A 62 0.94 9.56 19.05
C ASN A 62 2.46 9.59 19.24
N GLY A 63 3.21 10.08 18.24
CA GLY A 63 4.66 10.19 18.29
C GLY A 63 5.39 8.92 17.84
N THR A 64 4.68 7.90 17.33
CA THR A 64 5.31 6.70 16.79
C THR A 64 5.98 7.03 15.47
N ALA A 65 7.28 6.77 15.38
CA ALA A 65 8.05 6.96 14.15
C ALA A 65 7.98 5.70 13.27
N TYR A 66 7.81 5.90 11.98
CA TYR A 66 7.79 4.86 10.97
C TYR A 66 8.88 5.10 9.94
N SER A 67 9.43 4.00 9.45
CA SER A 67 10.50 4.00 8.47
C SER A 67 10.32 2.96 7.39
N PHE A 68 10.96 3.22 6.25
CA PHE A 68 10.95 2.28 5.14
C PHE A 68 11.85 1.09 5.45
N THR A 69 11.37 -0.12 5.16
CA THR A 69 12.21 -1.30 5.15
C THR A 69 13.13 -1.29 3.93
N GLY A 70 14.25 -2.03 3.97
CA GLY A 70 15.14 -2.16 2.81
C GLY A 70 14.49 -2.76 1.55
N ARG A 71 13.29 -3.35 1.66
CA ARG A 71 12.49 -3.83 0.52
C ARG A 71 11.77 -2.72 -0.22
N TRP A 72 11.63 -1.52 0.36
CA TRP A 72 11.04 -0.36 -0.29
C TRP A 72 12.03 0.25 -1.30
N ASN A 73 12.17 -0.40 -2.45
CA ASN A 73 13.08 0.03 -3.50
C ASN A 73 12.59 -0.43 -4.88
N PRO A 74 13.11 0.15 -5.98
CA PRO A 74 12.68 -0.15 -7.35
C PRO A 74 12.77 -1.63 -7.74
N ASN A 75 13.66 -2.40 -7.10
CA ASN A 75 13.99 -3.76 -7.48
C ASN A 75 13.30 -4.83 -6.61
N SER A 76 12.62 -4.44 -5.51
CA SER A 76 12.16 -5.41 -4.50
C SER A 76 10.70 -5.27 -4.10
N SER A 77 10.11 -4.07 -4.13
CA SER A 77 8.71 -3.89 -3.73
C SER A 77 7.80 -3.84 -4.96
N VAL A 78 6.90 -4.82 -5.07
CA VAL A 78 5.81 -4.80 -6.06
C VAL A 78 5.02 -3.50 -5.88
N GLY A 79 4.95 -2.70 -6.94
CA GLY A 79 4.24 -1.41 -6.94
C GLY A 79 5.08 -0.21 -6.52
N TYR A 80 6.37 -0.35 -6.16
CA TYR A 80 7.23 0.80 -5.79
C TYR A 80 7.12 1.95 -6.80
N LEU A 81 7.42 1.67 -8.06
CA LEU A 81 7.42 2.66 -9.13
C LEU A 81 6.04 3.29 -9.28
N THR A 82 4.99 2.48 -9.28
CA THR A 82 3.60 2.95 -9.34
C THR A 82 3.27 3.91 -8.20
N TRP A 83 3.60 3.58 -6.95
CA TRP A 83 3.31 4.45 -5.80
C TRP A 83 4.16 5.71 -5.78
N ILE A 84 5.41 5.65 -6.26
CA ILE A 84 6.25 6.85 -6.46
C ILE A 84 5.66 7.75 -7.54
N GLU A 85 5.32 7.20 -8.71
CA GLU A 85 4.70 7.95 -9.81
C GLU A 85 3.38 8.61 -9.37
N ILE A 86 2.52 7.89 -8.65
CA ILE A 86 1.26 8.47 -8.13
C ILE A 86 1.57 9.58 -7.13
N SER A 87 2.58 9.41 -6.28
CA SER A 87 2.98 10.43 -5.32
C SER A 87 3.56 11.69 -5.98
N GLU A 88 4.30 11.54 -7.08
CA GLU A 88 4.88 12.65 -7.83
C GLU A 88 3.82 13.41 -8.64
N ASN A 89 2.77 12.71 -9.09
CA ASN A 89 1.69 13.25 -9.90
C ASN A 89 0.37 13.43 -9.11
N GLU A 90 0.44 13.54 -7.77
CA GLU A 90 -0.74 13.56 -6.89
C GLU A 90 -1.74 14.65 -7.28
N LYS A 91 -1.25 15.84 -7.67
CA LYS A 91 -2.09 16.96 -8.07
C LYS A 91 -2.90 16.64 -9.33
N GLU A 92 -2.25 16.12 -10.36
CA GLU A 92 -2.88 15.79 -11.65
C GLU A 92 -3.91 14.66 -11.47
N ILE A 93 -3.58 13.66 -10.66
CA ILE A 93 -4.50 12.56 -10.34
C ILE A 93 -5.74 13.09 -9.61
N LYS A 94 -5.54 14.02 -8.66
CA LYS A 94 -6.65 14.64 -7.92
C LYS A 94 -7.60 15.43 -8.84
N GLU A 95 -7.07 16.08 -9.88
CA GLU A 95 -7.87 16.81 -10.87
C GLU A 95 -8.74 15.89 -11.73
N LYS A 96 -8.36 14.61 -11.87
CA LYS A 96 -9.14 13.57 -12.57
C LYS A 96 -10.22 12.91 -11.69
N ILE A 97 -10.26 13.19 -10.39
CA ILE A 97 -11.30 12.64 -9.50
C ILE A 97 -12.61 13.37 -9.81
N PRO A 98 -13.69 12.65 -10.17
CA PRO A 98 -14.96 13.28 -10.46
C PRO A 98 -15.50 13.98 -9.21
N LYS A 99 -16.13 15.14 -9.40
CA LYS A 99 -16.74 15.92 -8.31
C LYS A 99 -17.97 15.21 -7.74
N ASP A 100 -18.68 14.50 -8.59
CA ASP A 100 -19.89 13.75 -8.26
C ASP A 100 -19.62 12.26 -8.48
N PHE A 101 -20.01 11.43 -7.52
CA PHE A 101 -19.90 9.99 -7.64
C PHE A 101 -21.11 9.47 -8.44
N SER A 102 -20.84 8.87 -9.60
CA SER A 102 -21.84 8.11 -10.35
C SER A 102 -21.90 6.66 -9.85
N GLU A 103 -22.89 5.90 -10.32
CA GLU A 103 -22.93 4.44 -10.09
C GLU A 103 -21.79 3.70 -10.81
N GLU A 104 -21.19 4.35 -11.81
CA GLU A 104 -20.08 3.80 -12.58
C GLU A 104 -18.74 4.08 -11.91
N LYS A 105 -17.80 3.13 -12.04
CA LYS A 105 -16.44 3.30 -11.53
C LYS A 105 -15.77 4.47 -12.28
N PRO A 106 -15.20 5.46 -11.57
CA PRO A 106 -14.47 6.56 -12.22
C PRO A 106 -13.31 6.05 -13.08
N GLU A 107 -13.12 6.65 -14.26
CA GLU A 107 -12.03 6.28 -15.19
C GLU A 107 -10.65 6.29 -14.54
N ILE A 108 -10.38 7.30 -13.68
CA ILE A 108 -9.13 7.39 -12.94
C ILE A 108 -8.90 6.19 -12.02
N VAL A 109 -9.96 5.63 -11.43
CA VAL A 109 -9.84 4.42 -10.60
C VAL A 109 -9.49 3.22 -11.48
N ALA A 110 -10.14 3.07 -12.63
CA ALA A 110 -9.81 2.00 -13.59
C ALA A 110 -8.37 2.13 -14.13
N GLU A 111 -7.93 3.35 -14.44
CA GLU A 111 -6.55 3.66 -14.87
C GLU A 111 -5.55 3.21 -13.79
N LEU A 112 -5.74 3.63 -12.55
CA LEU A 112 -4.86 3.27 -11.43
C LEU A 112 -4.90 1.76 -11.15
N GLU A 113 -6.08 1.14 -11.22
CA GLU A 113 -6.24 -0.29 -10.98
C GLU A 113 -5.50 -1.18 -11.98
N SER A 114 -5.29 -0.68 -13.21
CA SER A 114 -4.52 -1.36 -14.25
C SER A 114 -3.01 -1.36 -13.99
N ARG A 115 -2.52 -0.49 -13.10
CA ARG A 115 -1.09 -0.37 -12.79
C ARG A 115 -0.64 -1.51 -11.88
N VAL A 116 0.51 -2.10 -12.21
CA VAL A 116 1.09 -3.22 -11.47
C VAL A 116 1.37 -2.82 -10.01
N GLY A 117 0.86 -3.60 -9.06
CA GLY A 117 1.05 -3.33 -7.63
C GLY A 117 0.16 -2.25 -7.02
N PHE A 118 -0.78 -1.68 -7.80
CA PHE A 118 -1.84 -0.84 -7.24
C PHE A 118 -2.93 -1.68 -6.57
N SER A 119 -3.48 -2.71 -7.25
CA SER A 119 -4.72 -3.40 -6.82
C SER A 119 -4.55 -4.72 -6.05
N PHE A 120 -3.34 -5.31 -6.01
CA PHE A 120 -3.10 -6.67 -5.48
C PHE A 120 -4.11 -7.76 -5.93
N LYS A 121 -4.76 -7.64 -7.10
CA LYS A 121 -5.38 -8.82 -7.72
C LYS A 121 -4.24 -9.73 -8.17
N GLN A 122 -4.24 -10.99 -7.71
CA GLN A 122 -3.47 -12.03 -8.38
C GLN A 122 -3.84 -11.94 -9.86
N VAL A 123 -2.85 -11.73 -10.71
CA VAL A 123 -3.00 -12.10 -12.11
C VAL A 123 -3.14 -13.62 -12.07
N HIS A 124 -4.37 -14.13 -11.98
CA HIS A 124 -4.63 -15.47 -12.47
C HIS A 124 -4.26 -15.38 -13.93
N GLY A 125 -3.06 -15.87 -14.26
CA GLY A 125 -2.65 -16.02 -15.64
C GLY A 125 -3.78 -16.76 -16.31
N SER A 126 -4.41 -16.12 -17.28
CA SER A 126 -5.23 -16.79 -18.26
C SER A 126 -4.31 -17.78 -18.96
N GLN A 127 -4.16 -18.98 -18.40
CA GLN A 127 -3.71 -20.12 -19.16
C GLN A 127 -4.82 -20.36 -20.17
N SER A 128 -4.62 -19.84 -21.38
CA SER A 128 -5.24 -20.38 -22.57
C SER A 128 -4.81 -21.84 -22.65
N VAL A 129 -5.64 -22.74 -22.10
CA VAL A 129 -5.57 -24.16 -22.43
C VAL A 129 -5.99 -24.22 -23.88
N GLY A 130 -4.99 -24.21 -24.77
CA GLY A 130 -5.18 -24.53 -26.16
C GLY A 130 -5.67 -25.96 -26.23
N SER A 131 -6.98 -26.13 -26.40
CA SER A 131 -7.54 -27.34 -27.00
C SER A 131 -6.97 -27.45 -28.42
N SER A 132 -5.93 -28.26 -28.57
CA SER A 132 -5.64 -28.90 -29.84
C SER A 132 -5.98 -30.37 -29.66
N GLY A 133 -7.25 -30.69 -29.94
CA GLY A 133 -7.62 -32.03 -30.34
C GLY A 133 -7.23 -32.21 -31.80
N GLN A 134 -6.42 -33.22 -32.07
CA GLN A 134 -6.59 -34.25 -33.11
C GLN A 134 -5.40 -35.21 -33.05
#